data_AF-A0AAV6MRB5-F1
#
_entry.id   AF-A0AAV6MRB5-F1
#
_cell.length_a   1.000
_cell.length_b   1.000
_cell.length_c   1.000
_cell.angle_alpha   90.00
_cell.angle_beta   90.00
_cell.angle_gamma   90.00
#
_symmetry.space_group_name_H-M   'P 1'
#
loop_
_entity.id
_entity.type
_entity.pdbx_description
1 polymer ?
#
loop_
_entity_poly.entity_id
_entity_poly.type
_entity_poly.pdbx_seq_one_letter_code
_entity_poly.pdbx_strand_id
1 'polypeptide(L)'
;MLPPHYITPDTPEMKSATTLIPTAVYWIVRSIIACAAQITGLVGVGHEYLASASETWELSSLAHKIDNIRKHLEQLLQACHQYIHEKMHHEAYMNLVRLFEIPHLDNNKILRALIYSKDDKMPLIDGISKEKATLDVLRKKNVLLLISDLDLSAVELSMLDQIYRESRQNKTRAESDYEVVWMPIVESPWTDEKQAKFEGLLNLMPWYSVAHPSLIESAVIKYIRQVWHFNKKPLLVVLDPQGKVVNTNAVHMLWIWGSLAYPFTSAREESLWKEETWRLELLVDSVEPLIFNWMETGKYICICGGEDMEWVRSFSKKVKEVANDAEVEMEILYVGKSNPGERIRKNIAAILAEKTIHTLADPTLVWFFWVRLESMWYSKTQRGNTIEEDPIMQETMTMLSFDSGDQGWAVFCKGSTSIIRAKAEMIMKVMEGYEKRWKDDAKELGLIPAMSKDLQTIHTPEHCNRLILPSSNGTIPEKVVCSECGSAMEKFIMYRCCTD
;
A
#
# COMPACT_ATOMS: atom_id res chain seq x y z
N MET A 1 -9.81 -38.88 13.42
CA MET A 1 -10.10 -38.72 14.86
C MET A 1 -9.96 -37.25 15.20
N LEU A 2 -10.88 -36.71 16.00
CA LEU A 2 -10.84 -35.31 16.42
C LEU A 2 -9.69 -35.11 17.44
N PRO A 3 -8.90 -34.02 17.37
CA PRO A 3 -7.75 -33.87 18.26
C PRO A 3 -8.22 -33.59 19.70
N PRO A 4 -7.90 -34.46 20.68
CA PRO A 4 -8.45 -34.37 22.03
C PRO A 4 -7.99 -33.14 22.81
N HIS A 5 -6.96 -32.44 22.33
CA HIS A 5 -6.48 -31.20 22.93
C HIS A 5 -7.42 -30.01 22.69
N TYR A 6 -8.16 -30.01 21.58
CA TYR A 6 -9.02 -28.89 21.17
C TYR A 6 -10.50 -29.12 21.41
N ILE A 7 -10.92 -30.38 21.63
CA ILE A 7 -12.32 -30.74 21.88
C ILE A 7 -12.43 -31.72 23.04
N THR A 8 -13.27 -31.39 24.02
CA THR A 8 -13.54 -32.25 25.18
C THR A 8 -14.89 -32.94 25.02
N PRO A 9 -15.15 -34.05 25.74
CA PRO A 9 -16.46 -34.71 25.76
C PRO A 9 -17.61 -33.79 26.21
N ASP A 10 -17.29 -32.72 26.93
CA ASP A 10 -18.26 -31.76 27.47
C ASP A 10 -18.64 -30.66 26.47
N THR A 11 -18.00 -30.54 25.30
CA THR A 11 -18.43 -29.57 24.29
C THR A 11 -19.85 -29.92 23.82
N PRO A 12 -20.75 -28.92 23.63
CA PRO A 12 -22.15 -29.18 23.31
C PRO A 12 -22.34 -30.11 22.09
N GLU A 13 -21.51 -29.93 21.07
CA GLU A 13 -21.53 -30.70 19.81
C GLU A 13 -21.08 -32.14 20.06
N MET A 14 -19.99 -32.35 20.80
CA MET A 14 -19.46 -33.67 21.13
C MET A 14 -20.39 -34.42 22.09
N LYS A 15 -20.97 -33.72 23.06
CA LYS A 15 -21.95 -34.27 23.98
C LYS A 15 -23.20 -34.75 23.24
N SER A 16 -23.71 -33.93 22.33
CA SER A 16 -24.86 -34.29 21.47
C SER A 16 -24.53 -35.51 20.60
N ALA A 17 -23.34 -35.55 19.98
CA ALA A 17 -22.90 -36.69 19.19
C ALA A 17 -22.79 -37.97 20.06
N THR A 18 -22.22 -37.86 21.26
CA THR A 18 -22.04 -38.97 22.20
C THR A 18 -23.38 -39.55 22.65
N THR A 19 -24.44 -38.74 22.77
CA THR A 19 -25.80 -39.23 23.06
C THR A 19 -26.48 -39.88 21.85
N LEU A 20 -26.18 -39.41 20.64
CA LEU A 20 -26.81 -39.90 19.41
C LEU A 20 -26.17 -41.19 18.90
N ILE A 21 -24.89 -41.43 19.15
CA ILE A 21 -24.16 -42.63 18.70
C ILE A 21 -24.81 -43.94 19.20
N PRO A 22 -25.15 -44.13 20.50
CA PRO A 22 -25.84 -45.33 20.95
C PRO A 22 -27.20 -45.53 20.27
N THR A 23 -27.91 -44.43 20.00
CA THR A 23 -29.19 -44.46 19.28
C THR A 23 -28.98 -44.90 17.83
N ALA A 24 -27.95 -44.38 17.16
CA ALA A 24 -27.57 -44.81 15.82
C ALA A 24 -27.23 -46.30 15.76
N VAL A 25 -26.42 -46.80 16.71
CA VAL A 25 -26.07 -48.22 16.82
C VAL A 25 -27.32 -49.08 16.99
N TYR A 26 -28.24 -48.68 17.87
CA TYR A 26 -29.50 -49.39 18.06
C TYR A 26 -30.31 -49.50 16.75
N TRP A 27 -30.47 -48.40 16.01
CA TRP A 27 -31.24 -48.41 14.76
C TRP A 27 -30.54 -49.22 13.66
N ILE A 28 -29.22 -49.16 13.57
CA ILE A 28 -28.44 -49.98 12.62
C ILE A 28 -28.61 -51.47 12.93
N VAL A 29 -28.44 -51.88 14.19
CA VAL A 29 -28.62 -53.29 14.60
C VAL A 29 -30.06 -53.75 14.34
N ARG A 30 -31.06 -52.92 14.66
CA ARG A 30 -32.47 -53.23 14.39
C ARG A 30 -32.72 -53.40 12.89
N SER A 31 -32.15 -52.54 12.05
CA SER A 31 -32.25 -52.66 10.59
C SER A 31 -31.59 -53.92 10.06
N ILE A 32 -30.41 -54.29 10.57
CA ILE A 32 -29.74 -55.55 10.19
C ILE A 32 -30.62 -56.75 10.54
N ILE A 33 -31.20 -56.79 11.74
CA ILE A 33 -32.10 -57.86 12.18
C ILE A 33 -33.35 -57.92 11.30
N ALA A 34 -33.97 -56.77 10.99
CA ALA A 34 -35.15 -56.69 10.12
C ALA A 34 -34.84 -57.21 8.70
N CYS A 35 -33.72 -56.78 8.11
CA CYS A 35 -33.27 -57.27 6.81
C CYS A 35 -32.99 -58.79 6.83
N ALA A 36 -32.30 -59.28 7.86
CA ALA A 36 -31.99 -60.70 7.99
C ALA A 36 -33.26 -61.56 8.13
N ALA A 37 -34.26 -61.08 8.89
CA ALA A 37 -35.55 -61.76 9.02
C ALA A 37 -36.29 -61.84 7.68
N GLN A 38 -36.33 -60.76 6.90
CA GLN A 38 -36.96 -60.76 5.58
C GLN A 38 -36.22 -61.65 4.57
N ILE A 39 -34.89 -61.61 4.54
CA ILE A 39 -34.08 -62.49 3.69
C ILE A 39 -34.34 -63.97 4.04
N THR A 40 -34.38 -64.29 5.33
CA THR A 40 -34.66 -65.66 5.80
C THR A 40 -36.08 -66.10 5.45
N GLY A 41 -37.07 -65.21 5.54
CA GLY A 41 -38.44 -65.47 5.11
C GLY A 41 -38.55 -65.75 3.61
N LEU A 42 -37.84 -64.98 2.79
CA LEU A 42 -37.76 -65.16 1.32
C LEU A 42 -37.07 -66.46 0.92
N VAL A 43 -36.07 -66.92 1.68
CA VAL A 43 -35.33 -68.18 1.41
C VAL A 43 -36.08 -69.41 1.95
N GLY A 44 -36.88 -69.25 3.01
CA GLY A 44 -37.58 -70.35 3.69
C GLY A 44 -38.93 -70.76 3.09
N VAL A 45 -39.57 -69.91 2.27
CA VAL A 45 -40.91 -70.17 1.70
C VAL A 45 -40.81 -70.23 0.18
N GLY A 46 -40.91 -71.43 -0.38
CA GLY A 46 -41.02 -71.63 -1.82
C GLY A 46 -42.29 -70.97 -2.39
N HIS A 47 -42.11 -70.12 -3.41
CA HIS A 47 -43.09 -69.61 -4.38
C HIS A 47 -44.42 -68.97 -3.92
N GLU A 48 -44.69 -68.80 -2.62
CA GLU A 48 -45.86 -68.01 -2.13
C GLU A 48 -45.50 -66.96 -1.05
N TYR A 49 -44.32 -66.32 -1.14
CA TYR A 49 -44.01 -65.17 -0.27
C TYR A 49 -44.45 -63.86 -0.94
N LEU A 50 -45.68 -63.41 -0.65
CA LEU A 50 -46.10 -62.02 -0.88
C LEU A 50 -45.61 -61.18 0.30
N ALA A 51 -44.51 -60.45 0.14
CA ALA A 51 -44.07 -59.48 1.14
C ALA A 51 -45.24 -58.54 1.48
N SER A 52 -45.68 -58.54 2.74
CA SER A 52 -46.80 -57.68 3.15
C SER A 52 -46.41 -56.21 2.94
N ALA A 53 -47.35 -55.35 2.54
CA ALA A 53 -47.07 -53.91 2.39
C ALA A 53 -46.51 -53.29 3.69
N SER A 54 -46.78 -53.92 4.84
CA SER A 54 -46.23 -53.57 6.15
C SER A 54 -44.71 -53.80 6.23
N GLU A 55 -44.20 -54.95 5.77
CA GLU A 55 -42.77 -55.29 5.82
C GLU A 55 -41.91 -54.37 4.93
N THR A 56 -42.43 -53.98 3.76
CA THR A 56 -41.75 -53.04 2.85
C THR A 56 -41.74 -51.61 3.43
N TRP A 57 -42.82 -51.21 4.11
CA TRP A 57 -42.91 -49.89 4.75
C TRP A 57 -42.00 -49.77 5.98
N GLU A 58 -41.80 -50.86 6.73
CA GLU A 58 -40.88 -50.90 7.87
C GLU A 58 -39.43 -50.68 7.44
N LEU A 59 -38.95 -51.32 6.37
CA LEU A 59 -37.59 -51.10 5.86
C LEU A 59 -37.39 -49.68 5.35
N SER A 60 -38.37 -49.13 4.64
CA SER A 60 -38.33 -47.75 4.15
C SER A 60 -38.28 -46.74 5.30
N SER A 61 -39.09 -46.96 6.34
CA SER A 61 -39.09 -46.14 7.57
C SER A 61 -37.76 -46.21 8.32
N LEU A 62 -37.19 -47.41 8.44
CA LEU A 62 -35.87 -47.63 9.06
C LEU A 62 -34.75 -46.95 8.25
N ALA A 63 -34.78 -47.06 6.93
CA ALA A 63 -33.84 -46.39 6.04
C ALA A 63 -33.90 -44.86 6.21
N HIS A 64 -35.11 -44.29 6.22
CA HIS A 64 -35.31 -42.86 6.48
C HIS A 64 -34.80 -42.43 7.86
N LYS A 65 -35.00 -43.26 8.88
CA LYS A 65 -34.55 -42.98 10.25
C LYS A 65 -33.03 -42.99 10.38
N ILE A 66 -32.37 -43.97 9.77
CA ILE A 66 -30.91 -44.04 9.71
C ILE A 66 -30.35 -42.87 8.91
N ASP A 67 -30.96 -42.51 7.78
CA ASP A 67 -30.51 -41.37 6.97
C ASP A 67 -30.60 -40.04 7.73
N ASN A 68 -31.68 -39.81 8.49
CA ASN A 68 -31.82 -38.64 9.34
C ASN A 68 -30.74 -38.59 10.44
N ILE A 69 -30.46 -39.73 11.09
CA ILE A 69 -29.41 -39.81 12.12
C ILE A 69 -28.03 -39.56 11.49
N ARG A 70 -27.75 -40.13 10.31
CA ARG A 70 -26.51 -39.90 9.56
C ARG A 70 -26.32 -38.42 9.24
N LYS A 71 -27.33 -37.77 8.67
CA LYS A 71 -27.29 -36.32 8.36
C LYS A 71 -27.04 -35.48 9.61
N HIS A 72 -27.65 -35.83 10.73
CA HIS A 72 -27.43 -35.12 11.99
C HIS A 72 -26.01 -35.31 12.53
N LEU A 73 -25.46 -36.54 12.47
CA LEU A 73 -24.07 -36.80 12.84
C LEU A 73 -23.07 -36.07 11.93
N GLU A 74 -23.35 -35.97 10.63
CA GLU A 74 -22.54 -35.19 9.68
C GLU A 74 -22.51 -33.70 10.05
N GLN A 75 -23.67 -33.13 10.39
CA GLN A 75 -23.77 -31.74 10.86
C GLN A 75 -23.00 -31.51 12.16
N LEU A 76 -23.13 -32.41 13.14
CA LEU A 76 -22.38 -32.34 14.40
C LEU A 76 -20.87 -32.47 14.18
N LEU A 77 -20.45 -33.34 13.28
CA LEU A 77 -19.04 -33.50 12.92
C LEU A 77 -18.49 -32.22 12.27
N GLN A 78 -19.26 -31.60 11.36
CA GLN A 78 -18.89 -30.32 10.76
C GLN A 78 -18.77 -29.21 11.81
N ALA A 79 -19.73 -29.12 12.74
CA ALA A 79 -19.69 -28.17 13.85
C ALA A 79 -18.47 -28.38 14.77
N CYS A 80 -18.12 -29.64 15.08
CA CYS A 80 -16.92 -29.98 15.84
C CYS A 80 -15.64 -29.51 15.13
N HIS A 81 -15.51 -29.78 13.83
CA HIS A 81 -14.37 -29.31 13.04
C HIS A 81 -14.27 -27.79 13.02
N GLN A 82 -15.40 -27.08 12.89
CA GLN A 82 -15.44 -25.63 12.94
C GLN A 82 -14.97 -25.10 14.30
N TYR A 83 -15.48 -25.66 15.40
CA TYR A 83 -15.08 -25.29 16.76
C TYR A 83 -13.57 -25.46 16.99
N ILE A 84 -13.02 -26.62 16.60
CA ILE A 84 -11.58 -26.91 16.73
C ILE A 84 -10.76 -25.90 15.93
N HIS A 85 -11.18 -25.64 14.70
CA HIS A 85 -10.51 -24.68 13.82
C HIS A 85 -10.51 -23.27 14.43
N GLU A 86 -11.66 -22.79 14.93
CA GLU A 86 -11.77 -21.49 15.60
C GLU A 86 -10.87 -21.39 16.85
N LYS A 87 -10.83 -22.44 17.68
CA LYS A 87 -9.93 -22.49 18.85
C LYS A 87 -8.45 -22.47 18.46
N MET A 88 -8.05 -23.26 17.46
CA MET A 88 -6.68 -23.24 16.94
C MET A 88 -6.29 -21.85 16.44
N HIS A 89 -7.16 -21.19 15.67
CA HIS A 89 -6.89 -19.83 15.17
C HIS A 89 -6.78 -18.80 16.29
N HIS A 90 -7.61 -18.92 17.31
CA HIS A 90 -7.53 -18.04 18.46
C HIS A 90 -6.22 -18.23 19.23
N GLU A 91 -5.80 -19.48 19.46
CA GLU A 91 -4.54 -19.78 20.14
C GLU A 91 -3.33 -19.30 19.33
N ALA A 92 -3.30 -19.57 18.02
CA ALA A 92 -2.26 -19.08 17.12
C ALA A 92 -2.16 -17.55 17.14
N TYR A 93 -3.30 -16.84 17.12
CA TYR A 93 -3.36 -15.39 17.24
C TYR A 93 -2.79 -14.90 18.58
N MET A 94 -3.23 -15.48 19.70
CA MET A 94 -2.74 -15.09 21.03
C MET A 94 -1.24 -15.37 21.21
N ASN A 95 -0.74 -16.46 20.64
CA ASN A 95 0.68 -16.77 20.61
C ASN A 95 1.46 -15.73 19.81
N LEU A 96 0.94 -15.28 18.65
CA LEU A 96 1.55 -14.22 17.86
C LEU A 96 1.61 -12.89 18.63
N VAL A 97 0.53 -12.50 19.31
CA VAL A 97 0.50 -11.29 20.15
C VAL A 97 1.59 -11.35 21.23
N ARG A 98 1.66 -12.47 21.98
CA ARG A 98 2.67 -12.67 23.03
C ARG A 98 4.09 -12.65 22.48
N LEU A 99 4.31 -13.20 21.28
CA LEU A 99 5.63 -13.21 20.67
C LEU A 99 6.16 -11.79 20.43
N PHE A 100 5.32 -10.83 20.04
CA PHE A 100 5.74 -9.44 19.85
C PHE A 100 5.98 -8.67 21.16
N GLU A 101 5.49 -9.16 22.30
CA GLU A 101 5.72 -8.56 23.63
C GLU A 101 7.06 -8.96 24.25
N ILE A 102 7.62 -10.10 23.82
CA ILE A 102 8.83 -10.69 24.41
C ILE A 102 10.07 -10.29 23.59
N PRO A 103 11.18 -9.88 24.23
CA PRO A 103 12.45 -9.65 23.53
C PRO A 103 13.03 -10.96 22.96
N HIS A 104 13.57 -10.92 21.74
CA HIS A 104 14.24 -12.07 21.11
C HIS A 104 15.71 -11.79 20.84
N LEU A 105 16.50 -12.86 20.73
CA LEU A 105 17.92 -12.78 20.36
C LEU A 105 18.10 -12.38 18.88
N ASP A 106 17.21 -12.86 18.03
CA ASP A 106 17.12 -12.53 16.61
C ASP A 106 15.66 -12.58 16.13
N ASN A 107 15.42 -12.04 14.95
CA ASN A 107 14.12 -11.95 14.30
C ASN A 107 13.54 -13.29 13.80
N ASN A 108 14.26 -14.41 13.92
CA ASN A 108 13.87 -15.67 13.26
C ASN A 108 12.55 -16.23 13.82
N LYS A 109 12.35 -16.16 15.14
CA LYS A 109 11.09 -16.62 15.79
C LYS A 109 9.87 -15.85 15.30
N ILE A 110 10.00 -14.54 15.14
CA ILE A 110 8.95 -13.66 14.64
C ILE A 110 8.65 -13.97 13.17
N LEU A 111 9.69 -14.07 12.33
CA LEU A 111 9.54 -14.39 10.91
C LEU A 111 8.87 -15.76 10.70
N ARG A 112 9.21 -16.76 11.52
CA ARG A 112 8.55 -18.08 11.50
C ARG A 112 7.07 -17.99 11.87
N ALA A 113 6.73 -17.20 12.89
CA ALA A 113 5.35 -17.02 13.30
C ALA A 113 4.51 -16.25 12.27
N LEU A 114 5.12 -15.31 11.53
CA LEU A 114 4.44 -14.51 10.50
C LEU A 114 4.31 -15.24 9.16
N ILE A 115 5.35 -15.95 8.72
CA ILE A 115 5.44 -16.48 7.36
C ILE A 115 5.17 -17.98 7.34
N TYR A 116 5.98 -18.75 8.07
CA TYR A 116 5.85 -20.21 8.09
C TYR A 116 6.62 -20.82 9.26
N SER A 117 5.91 -21.55 10.12
CA SER A 117 6.47 -22.07 11.37
C SER A 117 7.21 -23.40 11.22
N LYS A 118 6.96 -24.15 10.13
CA LYS A 118 7.50 -25.51 9.92
C LYS A 118 8.78 -25.48 9.07
N ASP A 119 9.65 -26.46 9.28
CA ASP A 119 10.93 -26.60 8.57
C ASP A 119 10.86 -27.48 7.30
N ASP A 120 9.67 -27.90 6.88
CA ASP A 120 9.47 -28.81 5.74
C ASP A 120 9.55 -28.13 4.37
N LYS A 121 9.49 -26.80 4.33
CA LYS A 121 9.48 -26.02 3.09
C LYS A 121 10.37 -24.79 3.21
N MET A 122 10.91 -24.37 2.08
CA MET A 122 11.54 -23.06 1.92
C MET A 122 10.45 -22.03 1.59
N PRO A 123 10.11 -21.13 2.54
CA PRO A 123 8.91 -20.31 2.42
C PRO A 123 9.13 -19.02 1.62
N LEU A 124 10.37 -18.71 1.24
CA LEU A 124 10.71 -17.53 0.47
C LEU A 124 11.10 -17.88 -0.96
N ILE A 125 10.90 -16.95 -1.88
CA ILE A 125 11.46 -16.92 -3.23
C ILE A 125 12.33 -15.67 -3.34
N ASP A 126 13.55 -15.84 -3.82
CA ASP A 126 14.45 -14.74 -4.14
C ASP A 126 14.00 -14.04 -5.43
N GLY A 127 13.84 -12.71 -5.37
CA GLY A 127 13.33 -11.93 -6.50
C GLY A 127 14.23 -11.91 -7.73
N ILE A 128 15.53 -12.16 -7.60
CA ILE A 128 16.48 -12.13 -8.73
C ILE A 128 16.68 -13.52 -9.30
N SER A 129 17.08 -14.48 -8.45
CA SER A 129 17.39 -15.85 -8.89
C SER A 129 16.14 -16.69 -9.13
N LYS A 130 14.99 -16.29 -8.55
CA LYS A 130 13.75 -17.06 -8.49
C LYS A 130 13.88 -18.40 -7.75
N GLU A 131 14.99 -18.61 -7.05
CA GLU A 131 15.22 -19.78 -6.22
C GLU A 131 14.50 -19.67 -4.88
N LYS A 132 14.15 -20.82 -4.30
CA LYS A 132 13.54 -20.85 -2.97
C LYS A 132 14.60 -20.68 -1.89
N ALA A 133 14.27 -19.93 -0.84
CA ALA A 133 15.17 -19.65 0.27
C ALA A 133 14.51 -19.93 1.63
N THR A 134 15.35 -20.18 2.64
CA THR A 134 14.93 -20.28 4.05
C THR A 134 14.86 -18.89 4.69
N LEU A 135 14.22 -18.78 5.85
CA LEU A 135 14.17 -17.52 6.61
C LEU A 135 15.54 -17.09 7.17
N ASP A 136 16.56 -17.95 7.12
CA ASP A 136 17.88 -17.63 7.67
C ASP A 136 18.60 -16.53 6.88
N VAL A 137 18.24 -16.30 5.61
CA VAL A 137 18.77 -15.19 4.80
C VAL A 137 18.41 -13.81 5.37
N LEU A 138 17.37 -13.75 6.23
CA LEU A 138 16.85 -12.55 6.88
C LEU A 138 17.36 -12.39 8.32
N ARG A 139 18.08 -13.38 8.85
CA ARG A 139 18.44 -13.45 10.26
C ARG A 139 19.30 -12.25 10.67
N LYS A 140 18.92 -11.56 11.76
CA LYS A 140 19.61 -10.37 12.31
C LYS A 140 19.70 -9.17 11.35
N LYS A 141 18.87 -9.10 10.33
CA LYS A 141 18.72 -7.92 9.46
C LYS A 141 17.50 -7.10 9.86
N ASN A 142 17.48 -5.83 9.47
CA ASN A 142 16.22 -5.09 9.42
C ASN A 142 15.38 -5.64 8.26
N VAL A 143 14.14 -6.02 8.52
CA VAL A 143 13.25 -6.61 7.52
C VAL A 143 12.06 -5.69 7.29
N LEU A 144 11.92 -5.22 6.06
CA LEU A 144 10.80 -4.41 5.58
C LEU A 144 9.78 -5.36 4.96
N LEU A 145 8.68 -5.63 5.66
CA LEU A 145 7.57 -6.43 5.19
C LEU A 145 6.67 -5.56 4.32
N LEU A 146 6.73 -5.75 3.00
CA LEU A 146 5.80 -5.16 2.05
C LEU A 146 4.52 -5.99 2.05
N ILE A 147 3.48 -5.52 2.73
CA ILE A 147 2.21 -6.21 2.90
C ILE A 147 1.19 -5.59 1.96
N SER A 148 0.63 -6.37 1.04
CA SER A 148 -0.35 -5.88 0.06
C SER A 148 -1.31 -6.99 -0.36
N ASP A 149 -2.37 -6.62 -1.08
CA ASP A 149 -3.07 -7.56 -1.94
C ASP A 149 -2.34 -7.72 -3.29
N LEU A 150 -3.03 -8.24 -4.31
CA LEU A 150 -2.48 -8.42 -5.66
C LEU A 150 -2.74 -7.22 -6.60
N ASP A 151 -3.29 -6.12 -6.08
CA ASP A 151 -3.59 -4.91 -6.85
C ASP A 151 -2.53 -3.82 -6.57
N LEU A 152 -1.24 -4.20 -6.65
CA LEU A 152 -0.10 -3.27 -6.52
C LEU A 152 0.12 -2.45 -7.81
N SER A 153 0.44 -1.17 -7.66
CA SER A 153 0.79 -0.32 -8.80
C SER A 153 2.17 -0.68 -9.36
N ALA A 154 2.25 -0.90 -10.67
CA ALA A 154 3.52 -1.14 -11.34
C ALA A 154 4.47 0.07 -11.23
N VAL A 155 3.92 1.28 -11.19
CA VAL A 155 4.67 2.54 -11.00
C VAL A 155 5.30 2.58 -9.61
N GLU A 156 4.53 2.24 -8.57
CA GLU A 156 5.04 2.14 -7.19
C GLU A 156 6.16 1.09 -7.09
N LEU A 157 5.96 -0.09 -7.67
CA LEU A 157 6.96 -1.16 -7.64
C LEU A 157 8.24 -0.79 -8.37
N SER A 158 8.13 -0.09 -9.51
CA SER A 158 9.30 0.41 -10.24
C SER A 158 10.12 1.39 -9.40
N MET A 159 9.47 2.32 -8.69
CA MET A 159 10.18 3.24 -7.80
C MET A 159 10.78 2.55 -6.58
N LEU A 160 10.06 1.59 -5.99
CA LEU A 160 10.61 0.76 -4.91
C LEU A 160 11.84 -0.03 -5.39
N ASP A 161 11.80 -0.62 -6.59
CA ASP A 161 12.94 -1.34 -7.20
C ASP A 161 14.14 -0.40 -7.36
N GLN A 162 13.92 0.81 -7.86
CA GLN A 162 14.99 1.81 -8.01
C GLN A 162 15.64 2.12 -6.65
N ILE A 163 14.85 2.55 -5.65
CA ILE A 163 15.37 2.88 -4.31
C ILE A 163 16.09 1.68 -3.69
N TYR A 164 15.51 0.49 -3.82
CA TYR A 164 16.11 -0.73 -3.31
C TYR A 164 17.47 -1.01 -3.98
N ARG A 165 17.56 -0.95 -5.31
CA ARG A 165 18.82 -1.18 -6.04
C ARG A 165 19.88 -0.14 -5.72
N GLU A 166 19.51 1.13 -5.65
CA GLU A 166 20.42 2.22 -5.27
C GLU A 166 21.03 1.98 -3.89
N SER A 167 20.22 1.56 -2.91
CA SER A 167 20.72 1.19 -1.59
C SER A 167 21.77 0.07 -1.64
N ARG A 168 21.71 -0.83 -2.64
CA ARG A 168 22.65 -1.96 -2.78
C ARG A 168 23.94 -1.61 -3.53
N GLN A 169 24.01 -0.49 -4.23
CA GLN A 169 25.21 -0.11 -4.98
C GLN A 169 26.41 0.13 -4.05
N ASN A 170 26.15 0.65 -2.83
CA ASN A 170 27.17 0.94 -1.83
C ASN A 170 27.09 0.03 -0.61
N LYS A 171 27.34 -1.29 -0.79
CA LYS A 171 27.20 -2.33 0.26
C LYS A 171 27.98 -2.09 1.57
N THR A 172 28.91 -1.15 1.60
CA THR A 172 29.69 -0.79 2.79
C THR A 172 28.97 0.22 3.71
N ARG A 173 27.87 0.83 3.27
CA ARG A 173 27.07 1.75 4.08
C ARG A 173 26.10 0.97 4.98
N ALA A 174 25.93 1.43 6.21
CA ALA A 174 24.93 0.87 7.13
C ALA A 174 23.50 0.97 6.56
N GLU A 175 23.24 2.00 5.75
CA GLU A 175 21.97 2.24 5.05
C GLU A 175 21.57 1.11 4.09
N SER A 176 22.51 0.23 3.73
CA SER A 176 22.29 -0.94 2.88
C SER A 176 21.91 -2.19 3.68
N ASP A 177 21.88 -2.17 5.02
CA ASP A 177 21.72 -3.37 5.86
C ASP A 177 20.26 -3.66 6.26
N TYR A 178 19.39 -3.71 5.26
CA TYR A 178 18.01 -4.16 5.39
C TYR A 178 17.65 -5.14 4.27
N GLU A 179 16.49 -5.80 4.36
CA GLU A 179 15.94 -6.65 3.32
C GLU A 179 14.45 -6.40 3.17
N VAL A 180 13.92 -6.45 1.95
CA VAL A 180 12.48 -6.32 1.70
C VAL A 180 11.89 -7.71 1.49
N VAL A 181 10.72 -7.97 2.08
CA VAL A 181 9.99 -9.22 1.91
C VAL A 181 8.55 -8.91 1.54
N TRP A 182 8.12 -9.31 0.34
CA TRP A 182 6.73 -9.20 -0.05
C TRP A 182 5.88 -10.28 0.62
N MET A 183 4.84 -9.85 1.32
CA MET A 183 3.84 -10.66 2.02
C MET A 183 2.45 -10.45 1.40
N PRO A 184 2.05 -11.25 0.41
CA PRO A 184 0.75 -11.15 -0.23
C PRO A 184 -0.39 -11.62 0.70
N ILE A 185 -1.30 -10.71 1.06
CA ILE A 185 -2.49 -11.00 1.85
C ILE A 185 -3.70 -11.07 0.91
N VAL A 186 -4.08 -12.28 0.53
CA VAL A 186 -5.12 -12.52 -0.49
C VAL A 186 -6.31 -13.27 0.09
N GLU A 187 -7.52 -12.84 -0.25
CA GLU A 187 -8.75 -13.49 0.18
C GLU A 187 -9.02 -14.77 -0.63
N SER A 188 -9.52 -15.81 0.04
CA SER A 188 -9.97 -17.07 -0.57
C SER A 188 -11.28 -16.84 -1.38
N PRO A 189 -11.52 -17.57 -2.48
CA PRO A 189 -10.72 -18.67 -3.05
C PRO A 189 -9.52 -18.20 -3.89
N TRP A 190 -8.49 -19.04 -3.95
CA TRP A 190 -7.37 -18.90 -4.88
C TRP A 190 -7.79 -19.38 -6.27
N THR A 191 -7.55 -18.56 -7.30
CA THR A 191 -7.96 -18.83 -8.69
C THR A 191 -6.76 -18.72 -9.62
N ASP A 192 -6.86 -19.29 -10.82
CA ASP A 192 -5.79 -19.23 -11.83
C ASP A 192 -5.47 -17.78 -12.23
N GLU A 193 -6.47 -16.89 -12.23
CA GLU A 193 -6.27 -15.45 -12.45
C GLU A 193 -5.41 -14.80 -11.34
N LYS A 194 -5.66 -15.17 -10.07
CA LYS A 194 -4.84 -14.68 -8.95
C LYS A 194 -3.42 -15.25 -9.00
N GLN A 195 -3.27 -16.50 -9.43
CA GLN A 195 -1.97 -17.11 -9.66
C GLN A 195 -1.17 -16.34 -10.72
N ALA A 196 -1.77 -16.06 -11.88
CA ALA A 196 -1.12 -15.31 -12.95
C ALA A 196 -0.74 -13.88 -12.51
N LYS A 197 -1.61 -13.19 -11.76
CA LYS A 197 -1.30 -11.88 -11.17
C LYS A 197 -0.14 -11.95 -10.19
N PHE A 198 -0.13 -12.94 -9.31
CA PHE A 198 0.94 -13.15 -8.32
C PHE A 198 2.29 -13.37 -9.00
N GLU A 199 2.36 -14.21 -10.03
CA GLU A 199 3.58 -14.45 -10.81
C GLU A 199 4.04 -13.19 -11.56
N GLY A 200 3.10 -12.44 -12.15
CA GLY A 200 3.38 -11.16 -12.81
C GLY A 200 4.05 -10.16 -11.85
N LEU A 201 3.49 -10.00 -10.65
CA LEU A 201 4.05 -9.13 -9.61
C LEU A 201 5.41 -9.63 -9.12
N LEU A 202 5.56 -10.94 -8.88
CA LEU A 202 6.82 -11.54 -8.44
C LEU A 202 7.96 -11.29 -9.43
N ASN A 203 7.67 -11.17 -10.73
CA ASN A 203 8.66 -10.87 -11.76
C ASN A 203 9.17 -9.42 -11.73
N LEU A 204 8.40 -8.49 -11.16
CA LEU A 204 8.77 -7.07 -11.05
C LEU A 204 9.61 -6.77 -9.80
N MET A 205 9.69 -7.71 -8.84
CA MET A 205 10.33 -7.48 -7.55
C MET A 205 11.75 -8.06 -7.49
N PRO A 206 12.77 -7.27 -7.11
CA PRO A 206 14.15 -7.75 -6.94
C PRO A 206 14.42 -8.37 -5.56
N TRP A 207 13.50 -8.22 -4.61
CA TRP A 207 13.64 -8.62 -3.22
C TRP A 207 12.92 -9.94 -2.94
N TYR A 208 12.97 -10.44 -1.70
CA TYR A 208 12.34 -11.71 -1.36
C TYR A 208 10.81 -11.61 -1.36
N SER A 209 10.13 -12.71 -1.69
CA SER A 209 8.68 -12.83 -1.57
C SER A 209 8.31 -14.10 -0.81
N VAL A 210 7.21 -14.09 -0.07
CA VAL A 210 6.61 -15.32 0.43
C VAL A 210 6.17 -16.17 -0.77
N ALA A 211 6.63 -17.43 -0.80
CA ALA A 211 6.54 -18.29 -1.97
C ALA A 211 5.10 -18.54 -2.44
N HIS A 212 4.14 -18.53 -1.51
CA HIS A 212 2.72 -18.62 -1.81
C HIS A 212 1.86 -18.07 -0.65
N PRO A 213 0.74 -17.36 -0.91
CA PRO A 213 -0.11 -16.81 0.16
C PRO A 213 -0.66 -17.85 1.14
N SER A 214 -0.80 -19.11 0.72
CA SER A 214 -1.26 -20.20 1.60
C SER A 214 -0.30 -20.56 2.73
N LEU A 215 0.94 -20.07 2.71
CA LEU A 215 1.88 -20.22 3.82
C LEU A 215 1.50 -19.32 5.00
N ILE A 216 0.85 -18.19 4.73
CA ILE A 216 0.44 -17.22 5.75
C ILE A 216 -0.85 -17.71 6.40
N GLU A 217 -0.77 -18.04 7.69
CA GLU A 217 -1.92 -18.53 8.44
C GLU A 217 -2.98 -17.43 8.64
N SER A 218 -4.26 -17.80 8.70
CA SER A 218 -5.35 -16.84 8.89
C SER A 218 -5.27 -16.08 10.22
N ALA A 219 -4.65 -16.65 11.25
CA ALA A 219 -4.36 -15.95 12.50
C ALA A 219 -3.40 -14.76 12.29
N VAL A 220 -2.40 -14.92 11.41
CA VAL A 220 -1.47 -13.83 11.03
C VAL A 220 -2.23 -12.77 10.22
N ILE A 221 -3.04 -13.18 9.24
CA ILE A 221 -3.86 -12.26 8.45
C ILE A 221 -4.77 -11.42 9.36
N LYS A 222 -5.40 -12.06 10.36
CA LYS A 222 -6.22 -11.38 11.37
C LYS A 222 -5.40 -10.39 12.18
N TYR A 223 -4.20 -10.75 12.63
CA TYR A 223 -3.29 -9.87 13.35
C TYR A 223 -2.89 -8.65 12.51
N ILE A 224 -2.46 -8.86 11.26
CA ILE A 224 -2.09 -7.79 10.33
C ILE A 224 -3.26 -6.81 10.11
N ARG A 225 -4.49 -7.31 9.95
CA ARG A 225 -5.69 -6.47 9.78
C ARG A 225 -6.07 -5.71 11.06
N GLN A 226 -5.98 -6.34 12.23
CA GLN A 226 -6.46 -5.75 13.49
C GLN A 226 -5.43 -4.86 14.19
N VAL A 227 -4.16 -5.24 14.14
CA VAL A 227 -3.07 -4.60 14.88
C VAL A 227 -2.27 -3.65 13.99
N TRP A 228 -1.97 -4.06 12.75
CA TRP A 228 -1.28 -3.19 11.78
C TRP A 228 -2.26 -2.42 10.88
N HIS A 229 -3.56 -2.56 11.11
CA HIS A 229 -4.63 -1.83 10.42
C HIS A 229 -4.60 -1.96 8.88
N PHE A 230 -4.16 -3.12 8.37
CA PHE A 230 -4.17 -3.37 6.93
C PHE A 230 -5.59 -3.37 6.36
N ASN A 231 -5.82 -2.46 5.41
CA ASN A 231 -7.10 -2.23 4.74
C ASN A 231 -6.95 -2.27 3.21
N LYS A 232 -6.19 -3.24 2.67
CA LYS A 232 -5.87 -3.42 1.23
C LYS A 232 -4.84 -2.44 0.66
N LYS A 233 -4.65 -1.26 1.26
CA LYS A 233 -3.54 -0.39 0.90
C LYS A 233 -2.20 -1.03 1.28
N PRO A 234 -1.16 -0.96 0.42
CA PRO A 234 0.15 -1.47 0.75
C PRO A 234 0.69 -0.86 2.05
N LEU A 235 1.21 -1.71 2.93
CA LEU A 235 1.91 -1.32 4.15
C LEU A 235 3.36 -1.78 4.08
N LEU A 236 4.25 -0.97 4.64
CA LEU A 236 5.66 -1.34 4.78
C LEU A 236 6.02 -1.43 6.26
N VAL A 237 5.86 -2.60 6.86
CA VAL A 237 6.13 -2.82 8.30
C VAL A 237 7.60 -3.13 8.49
N VAL A 238 8.25 -2.47 9.45
CA VAL A 238 9.68 -2.62 9.72
C VAL A 238 9.90 -3.45 10.97
N LEU A 239 10.61 -4.56 10.81
CA LEU A 239 11.15 -5.37 11.89
C LEU A 239 12.64 -5.07 12.07
N ASP A 240 13.07 -4.85 13.31
CA ASP A 240 14.49 -4.75 13.63
C ASP A 240 15.19 -6.14 13.62
N PRO A 241 16.52 -6.22 13.82
CA PRO A 241 17.25 -7.49 13.90
C PRO A 241 16.76 -8.49 14.96
N GLN A 242 16.02 -8.03 15.98
CA GLN A 242 15.42 -8.84 17.04
C GLN A 242 13.95 -9.20 16.75
N GLY A 243 13.38 -8.71 15.65
CA GLY A 243 12.00 -8.97 15.24
C GLY A 243 10.98 -8.03 15.91
N LYS A 244 11.43 -6.96 16.56
CA LYS A 244 10.52 -5.94 17.11
C LYS A 244 10.01 -5.06 15.98
N VAL A 245 8.71 -4.75 16.01
CA VAL A 245 8.12 -3.76 15.10
C VAL A 245 8.61 -2.37 15.53
N VAL A 246 9.37 -1.71 14.67
CA VAL A 246 9.90 -0.35 14.92
C VAL A 246 9.18 0.73 14.12
N ASN A 247 8.43 0.33 13.08
CA ASN A 247 7.52 1.19 12.34
C ASN A 247 6.44 0.33 11.68
N THR A 248 5.17 0.70 11.81
CA THR A 248 4.03 -0.02 11.21
C THR A 248 3.76 0.38 9.77
N ASN A 249 4.30 1.51 9.30
CA ASN A 249 4.22 1.91 7.91
C ASN A 249 5.35 2.88 7.52
N ALA A 250 6.49 2.35 7.11
CA ALA A 250 7.66 3.11 6.67
C ALA A 250 7.61 3.55 5.20
N VAL A 251 6.50 3.34 4.48
CA VAL A 251 6.41 3.67 3.05
C VAL A 251 6.69 5.15 2.80
N HIS A 252 6.17 6.02 3.68
CA HIS A 252 6.38 7.47 3.59
C HIS A 252 7.84 7.85 3.88
N MET A 253 8.49 7.19 4.84
CA MET A 253 9.91 7.40 5.09
C MET A 253 10.76 7.03 3.87
N LEU A 254 10.41 5.93 3.20
CA LEU A 254 11.12 5.48 2.01
C LEU A 254 10.94 6.45 0.83
N TRP A 255 9.73 7.00 0.64
CA TRP A 255 9.49 8.00 -0.40
C TRP A 255 10.20 9.32 -0.15
N ILE A 256 10.21 9.82 1.09
CA ILE A 256 10.81 11.11 1.40
C ILE A 256 12.34 11.02 1.43
N TRP A 257 12.89 9.99 2.07
CA TRP A 257 14.30 9.93 2.46
C TRP A 257 15.08 8.79 1.81
N GLY A 258 14.42 7.87 1.11
CA GLY A 258 15.06 6.70 0.52
C GLY A 258 15.86 5.89 1.54
N SER A 259 17.16 5.71 1.28
CA SER A 259 18.08 4.95 2.14
C SER A 259 18.48 5.69 3.42
N LEU A 260 18.40 7.03 3.45
CA LEU A 260 18.72 7.85 4.63
C LEU A 260 17.76 7.60 5.80
N ALA A 261 16.57 7.06 5.50
CA ALA A 261 15.58 6.66 6.49
C ALA A 261 16.03 5.48 7.34
N TYR A 262 17.03 4.69 6.94
CA TYR A 262 17.54 3.57 7.73
C TYR A 262 17.89 4.00 9.18
N PRO A 263 17.51 3.23 10.22
CA PRO A 263 16.85 1.91 10.20
C PRO A 263 15.31 1.95 10.19
N PHE A 264 14.72 2.98 9.58
CA PHE A 264 13.29 3.17 9.38
C PHE A 264 12.46 3.22 10.67
N THR A 265 13.09 3.68 11.77
CA THR A 265 12.43 3.85 13.08
C THR A 265 11.75 5.21 13.16
N SER A 266 10.69 5.33 13.96
CA SER A 266 10.03 6.63 14.20
C SER A 266 10.98 7.68 14.80
N ALA A 267 11.96 7.25 15.60
CA ALA A 267 12.99 8.12 16.17
C ALA A 267 13.96 8.64 15.09
N ARG A 268 14.34 7.80 14.13
CA ARG A 268 15.16 8.22 12.98
C ARG A 268 14.43 9.24 12.12
N GLU A 269 13.15 8.99 11.84
CA GLU A 269 12.30 9.93 11.12
C GLU A 269 12.21 11.28 11.84
N GLU A 270 12.15 11.28 13.17
CA GLU A 270 12.15 12.52 13.97
C GLU A 270 13.43 13.32 13.80
N SER A 271 14.58 12.64 13.83
CA SER A 271 15.89 13.26 13.62
C SER A 271 15.97 13.91 12.25
N LEU A 272 15.55 13.18 11.21
CA LEU A 272 15.54 13.68 9.83
C LEU A 272 14.68 14.94 9.70
N TRP A 273 13.49 14.94 10.29
CA TRP A 273 12.64 16.13 10.27
C TRP A 273 13.18 17.31 11.08
N LYS A 274 13.92 17.06 12.17
CA LYS A 274 14.54 18.11 12.98
C LYS A 274 15.73 18.78 12.27
N GLU A 275 16.44 18.01 11.45
CA GLU A 275 17.60 18.47 10.68
C GLU A 275 17.19 19.11 9.34
N GLU A 276 15.95 18.92 8.91
CA GLU A 276 15.46 19.37 7.62
C GLU A 276 14.73 20.72 7.67
N THR A 277 14.80 21.45 6.56
CA THR A 277 14.08 22.70 6.32
C THR A 277 13.39 22.67 4.96
N TRP A 278 12.44 23.58 4.71
CA TRP A 278 11.88 23.70 3.38
C TRP A 278 12.92 24.27 2.41
N ARG A 279 13.46 23.40 1.56
CA ARG A 279 14.49 23.72 0.58
C ARG A 279 14.25 22.98 -0.74
N LEU A 280 14.89 23.46 -1.80
CA LEU A 280 14.73 22.91 -3.15
C LEU A 280 15.12 21.42 -3.20
N GLU A 281 16.17 21.04 -2.48
CA GLU A 281 16.63 19.66 -2.37
C GLU A 281 15.59 18.74 -1.74
N LEU A 282 14.81 19.22 -0.76
CA LEU A 282 13.71 18.43 -0.19
C LEU A 282 12.59 18.25 -1.22
N LEU A 283 12.22 19.33 -1.91
CA LEU A 283 11.11 19.35 -2.88
C LEU A 283 11.37 18.41 -4.07
N VAL A 284 12.58 18.43 -4.63
CA VAL A 284 12.91 17.70 -5.86
C VAL A 284 13.69 16.42 -5.57
N ASP A 285 14.66 16.48 -4.65
CA ASP A 285 15.47 15.34 -4.23
C ASP A 285 16.03 14.55 -5.43
N SER A 286 15.90 13.21 -5.44
CA SER A 286 16.39 12.34 -6.51
C SER A 286 15.54 12.35 -7.79
N VAL A 287 14.45 13.13 -7.86
CA VAL A 287 13.55 13.15 -9.02
C VAL A 287 14.25 13.68 -10.27
N GLU A 288 15.12 14.69 -10.14
CA GLU A 288 15.89 15.26 -11.25
C GLU A 288 17.32 15.64 -10.80
N PRO A 289 18.32 14.78 -11.06
CA PRO A 289 19.69 15.02 -10.64
C PRO A 289 20.34 16.29 -11.24
N LEU A 290 19.86 16.77 -12.40
CA LEU A 290 20.42 17.96 -13.04
C LEU A 290 20.22 19.24 -12.21
N ILE A 291 19.21 19.28 -11.35
CA ILE A 291 18.94 20.43 -10.49
C ILE A 291 20.13 20.72 -9.57
N PHE A 292 20.80 19.69 -9.04
CA PHE A 292 21.97 19.90 -8.17
C PHE A 292 23.11 20.60 -8.92
N ASN A 293 23.35 20.25 -10.19
CA ASN A 293 24.33 20.95 -11.02
C ASN A 293 23.92 22.41 -11.30
N TRP A 294 22.64 22.67 -11.59
CA TRP A 294 22.15 24.03 -11.77
C TRP A 294 22.30 24.89 -10.52
N MET A 295 22.09 24.29 -9.35
CA MET A 295 22.30 24.95 -8.06
C MET A 295 23.79 25.27 -7.81
N GLU A 296 24.69 24.31 -8.04
CA GLU A 296 26.14 24.49 -7.88
C GLU A 296 26.69 25.57 -8.84
N THR A 297 26.15 25.64 -10.05
CA THR A 297 26.51 26.67 -11.04
C THR A 297 25.82 28.02 -10.80
N GLY A 298 25.00 28.13 -9.76
CA GLY A 298 24.37 29.39 -9.35
C GLY A 298 23.25 29.86 -10.28
N LYS A 299 22.69 28.96 -11.11
CA LYS A 299 21.58 29.27 -12.02
C LYS A 299 20.27 29.50 -11.26
N TYR A 300 19.37 30.27 -11.86
CA TYR A 300 17.99 30.34 -11.41
C TYR A 300 17.22 29.13 -11.91
N ILE A 301 16.32 28.60 -11.09
CA ILE A 301 15.56 27.40 -11.42
C ILE A 301 14.08 27.75 -11.32
N CYS A 302 13.32 27.39 -12.35
CA CYS A 302 11.87 27.48 -12.37
C CYS A 302 11.29 26.08 -12.53
N ILE A 303 10.50 25.64 -11.56
CA ILE A 303 9.76 24.37 -11.63
C ILE A 303 8.31 24.72 -11.92
N CYS A 304 7.73 24.12 -12.95
CA CYS A 304 6.32 24.34 -13.28
C CYS A 304 5.57 23.03 -13.50
N GLY A 305 4.26 23.08 -13.27
CA GLY A 305 3.37 21.93 -13.42
C GLY A 305 1.99 22.36 -13.89
N GLY A 306 1.15 21.38 -14.18
CA GLY A 306 -0.20 21.58 -14.74
C GLY A 306 -0.44 20.79 -16.02
N GLU A 307 -1.70 20.75 -16.45
CA GLU A 307 -2.15 20.02 -17.64
C GLU A 307 -2.25 20.89 -18.90
N ASP A 308 -2.33 22.22 -18.73
CA ASP A 308 -2.51 23.16 -19.83
C ASP A 308 -1.18 23.46 -20.53
N MET A 309 -0.95 22.78 -21.65
CA MET A 309 0.27 22.94 -22.45
C MET A 309 0.36 24.32 -23.13
N GLU A 310 -0.76 24.98 -23.43
CA GLU A 310 -0.75 26.33 -24.00
C GLU A 310 -0.25 27.33 -22.96
N TRP A 311 -0.73 27.20 -21.72
CA TRP A 311 -0.21 27.96 -20.59
C TRP A 311 1.28 27.68 -20.37
N VAL A 312 1.72 26.42 -20.33
CA VAL A 312 3.13 26.05 -20.12
C VAL A 312 4.03 26.70 -21.18
N ARG A 313 3.64 26.68 -22.46
CA ARG A 313 4.42 27.32 -23.53
C ARG A 313 4.48 28.83 -23.40
N SER A 314 3.32 29.46 -23.20
CA SER A 314 3.22 30.92 -23.05
C SER A 314 4.03 31.40 -21.85
N PHE A 315 3.88 30.72 -20.71
CA PHE A 315 4.60 31.00 -19.48
C PHE A 315 6.11 30.83 -19.65
N SER A 316 6.55 29.69 -20.18
CA SER A 316 7.98 29.40 -20.36
C SER A 316 8.65 30.40 -21.31
N LYS A 317 7.96 30.83 -22.36
CA LYS A 317 8.44 31.89 -23.24
C LYS A 317 8.62 33.19 -22.47
N LYS A 318 7.63 33.59 -21.66
CA LYS A 318 7.69 34.83 -20.91
C LYS A 318 8.80 34.83 -19.86
N VAL A 319 8.97 33.71 -19.16
CA VAL A 319 10.06 33.51 -18.20
C VAL A 319 11.43 33.68 -18.86
N LYS A 320 11.61 33.12 -20.06
CA LYS A 320 12.86 33.30 -20.84
C LYS A 320 13.07 34.74 -21.30
N GLU A 321 12.02 35.45 -21.69
CA GLU A 321 12.13 36.87 -22.03
C GLU A 321 12.61 37.69 -20.82
N VAL A 322 12.05 37.45 -19.63
CA VAL A 322 12.46 38.09 -18.38
C VAL A 322 13.89 37.72 -18.01
N ALA A 323 14.26 36.45 -18.10
CA ALA A 323 15.63 35.99 -17.81
C ALA A 323 16.67 36.62 -18.73
N ASN A 324 16.37 36.73 -20.03
CA ASN A 324 17.25 37.36 -21.02
C ASN A 324 17.42 38.86 -20.77
N ASP A 325 16.34 39.59 -20.45
CA ASP A 325 16.42 41.03 -20.16
C ASP A 325 17.11 41.32 -18.81
N ALA A 326 16.94 40.44 -17.83
CA ALA A 326 17.64 40.52 -16.55
C ALA A 326 19.09 40.01 -16.60
N GLU A 327 19.55 39.52 -17.77
CA GLU A 327 20.88 38.94 -17.98
C GLU A 327 21.21 37.80 -17.00
N VAL A 328 20.24 36.94 -16.71
CA VAL A 328 20.39 35.78 -15.81
C VAL A 328 20.24 34.45 -16.54
N GLU A 329 21.04 33.46 -16.14
CA GLU A 329 20.84 32.09 -16.58
C GLU A 329 19.70 31.43 -15.79
N MET A 330 18.66 30.99 -16.49
CA MET A 330 17.50 30.35 -15.90
C MET A 330 17.13 29.06 -16.61
N GLU A 331 16.98 27.99 -15.84
CA GLU A 331 16.53 26.68 -16.29
C GLU A 331 15.09 26.43 -15.85
N ILE A 332 14.28 25.86 -16.75
CA ILE A 332 12.87 25.57 -16.50
C ILE A 332 12.67 24.06 -16.54
N LEU A 333 12.09 23.49 -15.47
CA LEU A 333 11.74 22.08 -15.34
C LEU A 333 10.23 21.90 -15.23
N TYR A 334 9.65 21.18 -16.17
CA TYR A 334 8.26 20.75 -16.11
C TYR A 334 8.10 19.42 -15.35
N VAL A 335 7.25 19.41 -14.31
CA VAL A 335 7.02 18.26 -13.43
C VAL A 335 5.58 17.72 -13.49
N GLY A 336 4.78 18.16 -14.45
CA GLY A 336 3.44 17.58 -14.68
C GLY A 336 2.43 17.81 -13.55
N LYS A 337 1.64 16.76 -13.26
CA LYS A 337 0.52 16.75 -12.30
C LYS A 337 0.41 15.36 -11.65
N SER A 338 -0.18 15.26 -10.47
CA SER A 338 -0.23 14.05 -9.62
C SER A 338 -0.75 12.78 -10.30
N ASN A 339 -1.69 12.94 -11.25
CA ASN A 339 -2.20 11.85 -12.06
C ASN A 339 -1.66 11.95 -13.51
N PRO A 340 -0.49 11.38 -13.82
CA PRO A 340 0.12 11.43 -15.14
C PRO A 340 -0.61 10.51 -16.14
N GLY A 341 -1.84 10.91 -16.49
CA GLY A 341 -2.62 10.29 -17.54
C GLY A 341 -2.07 10.58 -18.95
N GLU A 342 -2.84 10.22 -19.96
CA GLU A 342 -2.45 10.38 -21.37
C GLU A 342 -2.09 11.83 -21.74
N ARG A 343 -2.75 12.81 -21.12
CA ARG A 343 -2.51 14.24 -21.34
C ARG A 343 -1.11 14.67 -20.91
N ILE A 344 -0.67 14.28 -19.71
CA ILE A 344 0.68 14.59 -19.22
C ILE A 344 1.74 13.91 -20.09
N ARG A 345 1.51 12.67 -20.53
CA ARG A 345 2.42 11.98 -21.47
C ARG A 345 2.55 12.72 -22.80
N LYS A 346 1.45 13.26 -23.33
CA LYS A 346 1.46 14.11 -24.55
C LYS A 346 2.24 15.41 -24.31
N ASN A 347 2.07 16.05 -23.16
CA ASN A 347 2.82 17.26 -22.79
C ASN A 347 4.33 16.97 -22.71
N ILE A 348 4.73 15.89 -22.03
CA ILE A 348 6.14 15.46 -21.94
C ILE A 348 6.71 15.25 -23.35
N ALA A 349 6.01 14.52 -24.21
CA ALA A 349 6.45 14.27 -25.59
C ALA A 349 6.61 15.56 -26.41
N ALA A 350 5.68 16.51 -26.27
CA ALA A 350 5.77 17.81 -26.93
C ALA A 350 6.99 18.62 -26.44
N ILE A 351 7.22 18.67 -25.12
CA ILE A 351 8.36 19.37 -24.53
C ILE A 351 9.69 18.78 -25.01
N LEU A 352 9.80 17.46 -25.03
CA LEU A 352 11.01 16.76 -25.53
C LEU A 352 11.28 17.04 -27.01
N ALA A 353 10.23 17.22 -27.82
CA ALA A 353 10.37 17.58 -29.23
C ALA A 353 10.79 19.05 -29.41
N GLU A 354 10.23 19.96 -28.61
CA GLU A 354 10.51 21.40 -28.66
C GLU A 354 11.90 21.76 -28.11
N LYS A 355 12.40 21.00 -27.13
CA LYS A 355 13.70 21.22 -26.44
C LYS A 355 13.88 22.63 -25.90
N THR A 356 12.78 23.30 -25.58
CA THR A 356 12.78 24.65 -25.03
C THR A 356 12.94 24.62 -23.52
N ILE A 357 12.35 23.66 -22.83
CA ILE A 357 12.45 23.49 -21.38
C ILE A 357 12.80 22.04 -21.04
N HIS A 358 13.24 21.80 -19.82
CA HIS A 358 13.46 20.45 -19.29
C HIS A 358 12.14 19.84 -18.82
N THR A 359 12.07 18.51 -18.82
CA THR A 359 10.91 17.75 -18.31
C THR A 359 11.37 16.42 -17.75
N LEU A 360 10.60 15.89 -16.81
CA LEU A 360 10.75 14.50 -16.38
C LEU A 360 10.30 13.57 -17.52
N ALA A 361 11.25 12.87 -18.15
CA ALA A 361 10.98 12.04 -19.32
C ALA A 361 10.18 10.77 -18.97
N ASP A 362 10.42 10.22 -17.78
CA ASP A 362 9.67 9.08 -17.23
C ASP A 362 8.46 9.60 -16.42
N PRO A 363 7.22 9.27 -16.83
CA PRO A 363 6.01 9.61 -16.07
C PRO A 363 6.02 9.07 -14.63
N THR A 364 6.79 8.02 -14.34
CA THR A 364 6.99 7.47 -13.00
C THR A 364 7.62 8.50 -12.06
N LEU A 365 8.55 9.32 -12.56
CA LEU A 365 9.18 10.40 -11.80
C LEU A 365 8.20 11.56 -11.53
N VAL A 366 7.28 11.83 -12.46
CA VAL A 366 6.18 12.79 -12.23
C VAL A 366 5.29 12.31 -11.09
N TRP A 367 4.85 11.05 -11.13
CA TRP A 367 4.09 10.44 -10.04
C TRP A 367 4.86 10.51 -8.71
N PHE A 368 6.15 10.16 -8.74
CA PHE A 368 7.00 10.13 -7.55
C PHE A 368 7.14 11.51 -6.91
N PHE A 369 7.33 12.57 -7.70
CA PHE A 369 7.37 13.95 -7.20
C PHE A 369 6.14 14.28 -6.32
N TRP A 370 4.95 13.93 -6.79
CA TRP A 370 3.70 14.21 -6.06
C TRP A 370 3.49 13.29 -4.86
N VAL A 371 3.75 11.98 -5.00
CA VAL A 371 3.62 11.02 -3.88
C VAL A 371 4.61 11.32 -2.75
N ARG A 372 5.78 11.88 -3.06
CA ARG A 372 6.71 12.39 -2.03
C ARG A 372 6.07 13.51 -1.22
N LEU A 373 5.47 14.51 -1.87
CA LEU A 373 4.77 15.60 -1.18
C LEU A 373 3.60 15.09 -0.33
N GLU A 374 2.80 14.16 -0.85
CA GLU A 374 1.73 13.51 -0.07
C GLU A 374 2.29 12.78 1.15
N SER A 375 3.42 12.11 0.99
CA SER A 375 4.10 11.40 2.07
C SER A 375 4.65 12.35 3.13
N MET A 376 5.21 13.50 2.74
CA MET A 376 5.63 14.54 3.67
C MET A 376 4.45 15.01 4.53
N TRP A 377 3.31 15.30 3.89
CA TRP A 377 2.09 15.72 4.59
C TRP A 377 1.58 14.64 5.56
N TYR A 378 1.54 13.38 5.11
CA TYR A 378 1.08 12.27 5.95
C TYR A 378 2.01 12.05 7.16
N SER A 379 3.33 12.01 6.93
CA SER A 379 4.33 11.86 7.99
C SER A 379 4.23 12.96 9.05
N LYS A 380 4.06 14.23 8.64
CA LYS A 380 3.88 15.35 9.57
C LYS A 380 2.54 15.28 10.32
N THR A 381 1.46 14.95 9.64
CA THR A 381 0.11 14.86 10.25
C THR A 381 0.04 13.76 11.30
N GLN A 382 0.67 12.60 11.06
CA GLN A 382 0.70 11.49 12.03
C GLN A 382 1.40 11.86 13.35
N ARG A 383 2.29 12.86 13.33
CA ARG A 383 3.01 13.35 14.51
C ARG A 383 2.24 14.40 15.31
N GLY A 384 1.06 14.80 14.83
CA GLY A 384 0.25 15.84 15.46
C GLY A 384 0.72 17.27 15.16
N ASN A 385 1.62 17.47 14.20
CA ASN A 385 2.02 18.81 13.76
C ASN A 385 0.82 19.51 13.13
N THR A 386 0.64 20.79 13.45
CA THR A 386 -0.35 21.65 12.79
C THR A 386 0.30 22.51 11.73
N ILE A 387 -0.54 23.06 10.85
CA ILE A 387 -0.10 23.95 9.78
C ILE A 387 0.56 25.20 10.40
N GLU A 388 0.07 25.71 11.51
CA GLU A 388 0.59 26.93 12.13
C GLU A 388 2.00 26.76 12.72
N GLU A 389 2.35 25.55 13.16
CA GLU A 389 3.58 25.26 13.88
C GLU A 389 4.70 24.72 12.99
N ASP A 390 4.38 24.20 11.80
CA ASP A 390 5.34 23.53 10.92
C ASP A 390 5.42 24.18 9.52
N PRO A 391 6.48 24.96 9.23
CA PRO A 391 6.67 25.60 7.93
C PRO A 391 6.75 24.61 6.76
N ILE A 392 7.31 23.42 6.96
CA ILE A 392 7.37 22.39 5.91
C ILE A 392 5.95 21.93 5.60
N MET A 393 5.12 21.71 6.62
CA MET A 393 3.73 21.30 6.43
C MET A 393 2.91 22.35 5.67
N GLN A 394 3.10 23.65 5.98
CA GLN A 394 2.48 24.75 5.23
C GLN A 394 2.88 24.71 3.77
N GLU A 395 4.18 24.56 3.51
CA GLU A 395 4.73 24.56 2.18
C GLU A 395 4.25 23.35 1.37
N THR A 396 4.32 22.15 1.93
CA THR A 396 3.78 20.91 1.34
C THR A 396 2.29 21.06 1.02
N MET A 397 1.48 21.56 1.94
CA MET A 397 0.03 21.68 1.74
C MET A 397 -0.32 22.62 0.60
N THR A 398 0.37 23.77 0.50
CA THR A 398 0.14 24.69 -0.61
C THR A 398 0.65 24.12 -1.93
N MET A 399 1.74 23.35 -1.97
CA MET A 399 2.17 22.64 -3.19
C MET A 399 1.10 21.63 -3.64
N LEU A 400 0.56 20.82 -2.73
CA LEU A 400 -0.55 19.91 -3.00
C LEU A 400 -1.82 20.64 -3.44
N SER A 401 -2.05 21.86 -2.94
CA SER A 401 -3.18 22.68 -3.40
C SER A 401 -3.06 23.13 -4.86
N PHE A 402 -1.83 23.23 -5.40
CA PHE A 402 -1.61 23.59 -6.80
C PHE A 402 -1.98 22.46 -7.75
N ASP A 403 -1.85 21.22 -7.31
CA ASP A 403 -2.29 20.05 -8.06
C ASP A 403 -3.79 20.06 -8.37
N SER A 404 -4.60 20.68 -7.50
CA SER A 404 -6.05 20.78 -7.72
C SER A 404 -6.48 21.79 -8.78
N GLY A 405 -5.55 22.62 -9.30
CA GLY A 405 -5.84 23.67 -10.28
C GLY A 405 -5.89 23.15 -11.71
N ASP A 406 -6.72 23.78 -12.55
CA ASP A 406 -6.94 23.36 -13.93
C ASP A 406 -5.91 23.92 -14.94
N GLN A 407 -5.22 25.02 -14.60
CA GLN A 407 -4.27 25.68 -15.50
C GLN A 407 -2.83 25.18 -15.26
N GLY A 408 -2.21 25.65 -14.18
CA GLY A 408 -0.84 25.31 -13.82
C GLY A 408 -0.33 26.08 -12.60
N TRP A 409 0.96 25.91 -12.32
CA TRP A 409 1.65 26.56 -11.21
C TRP A 409 3.15 26.66 -11.51
N ALA A 410 3.84 27.54 -10.79
CA ALA A 410 5.28 27.61 -10.87
C ALA A 410 5.92 27.95 -9.51
N VAL A 411 7.14 27.45 -9.33
CA VAL A 411 8.04 27.68 -8.21
C VAL A 411 9.35 28.22 -8.78
N PHE A 412 9.84 29.34 -8.28
CA PHE A 412 11.15 29.87 -8.66
C PHE A 412 12.10 29.81 -7.48
N CYS A 413 13.34 29.44 -7.76
CA CYS A 413 14.38 29.24 -6.78
C CYS A 413 15.69 29.88 -7.22
N LYS A 414 16.44 30.40 -6.25
CA LYS A 414 17.87 30.69 -6.39
C LYS A 414 18.63 30.06 -5.22
N GLY A 415 19.47 29.08 -5.51
CA GLY A 415 20.07 28.26 -4.46
C GLY A 415 19.04 27.42 -3.71
N SER A 416 19.34 27.08 -2.44
CA SER A 416 18.59 26.10 -1.66
C SER A 416 17.29 26.64 -1.03
N THR A 417 17.32 27.84 -0.45
CA THR A 417 16.25 28.33 0.45
C THR A 417 15.44 29.51 -0.08
N SER A 418 15.92 30.20 -1.13
CA SER A 418 15.20 31.35 -1.69
C SER A 418 14.16 30.86 -2.70
N ILE A 419 12.96 30.52 -2.21
CA ILE A 419 11.88 29.93 -3.00
C ILE A 419 10.65 30.85 -3.02
N ILE A 420 10.07 31.06 -4.20
CA ILE A 420 8.75 31.68 -4.37
C ILE A 420 7.86 30.76 -5.18
N ARG A 421 6.55 30.87 -5.00
CA ARG A 421 5.60 29.97 -5.63
C ARG A 421 4.24 30.60 -5.81
N ALA A 422 3.56 30.27 -6.90
CA ALA A 422 2.22 30.77 -7.17
C ALA A 422 1.48 29.93 -8.22
N LYS A 423 0.15 30.07 -8.20
CA LYS A 423 -0.75 29.52 -9.23
C LYS A 423 -0.60 30.26 -10.56
N ALA A 424 -1.00 29.59 -11.64
CA ALA A 424 -0.89 30.05 -13.04
C ALA A 424 -1.26 31.52 -13.25
N GLU A 425 -2.45 31.94 -12.81
CA GLU A 425 -2.92 33.32 -13.01
C GLU A 425 -2.01 34.35 -12.32
N MET A 426 -1.70 34.12 -11.05
CA MET A 426 -0.89 35.03 -10.25
C MET A 426 0.54 35.13 -10.78
N ILE A 427 1.17 33.98 -11.06
CA ILE A 427 2.56 33.98 -11.52
C ILE A 427 2.69 34.55 -12.94
N MET A 428 1.69 34.35 -13.80
CA MET A 428 1.66 34.99 -15.12
C MET A 428 1.55 36.51 -14.99
N LYS A 429 0.67 37.03 -14.12
CA LYS A 429 0.57 38.47 -13.84
C LYS A 429 1.90 39.07 -13.37
N VAL A 430 2.68 38.36 -12.54
CA VAL A 430 4.03 38.80 -12.14
C VAL A 430 4.94 38.87 -13.37
N MET A 431 4.97 37.83 -14.21
CA MET A 431 5.83 37.78 -15.41
C MET A 431 5.49 38.86 -16.44
N GLU A 432 4.20 39.13 -16.65
CA GLU A 432 3.73 40.22 -17.53
C GLU A 432 4.03 41.61 -16.96
N GLY A 433 4.09 41.71 -15.63
CA GLY A 433 4.37 42.95 -14.91
C GLY A 433 5.82 43.39 -14.87
N TYR A 434 6.75 42.51 -15.25
CA TYR A 434 8.20 42.73 -15.10
C TYR A 434 8.65 44.12 -15.56
N GLU A 435 8.42 44.46 -16.84
CA GLU A 435 8.89 45.71 -17.43
C GLU A 435 8.35 46.97 -16.73
N LYS A 436 7.15 46.89 -16.14
CA LYS A 436 6.43 48.06 -15.60
C LYS A 436 6.49 48.19 -14.09
N ARG A 437 6.64 47.08 -13.35
CA ARG A 437 6.43 47.08 -11.89
C ARG A 437 7.68 46.75 -11.10
N TRP A 438 8.48 45.78 -11.54
CA TRP A 438 9.53 45.23 -10.69
C TRP A 438 10.88 45.01 -11.38
N LYS A 439 11.05 45.47 -12.63
CA LYS A 439 12.34 45.45 -13.35
C LYS A 439 13.45 46.20 -12.62
N ASP A 440 13.16 47.39 -12.10
CA ASP A 440 14.15 48.18 -11.36
C ASP A 440 14.48 47.53 -10.02
N ASP A 441 13.44 47.06 -9.29
CA ASP A 441 13.62 46.28 -8.06
C ASP A 441 14.47 45.01 -8.30
N ALA A 442 14.33 44.35 -9.45
CA ALA A 442 15.12 43.16 -9.79
C ALA A 442 16.62 43.46 -9.95
N LYS A 443 16.96 44.64 -10.45
CA LYS A 443 18.37 45.08 -10.58
C LYS A 443 18.99 45.39 -9.22
N GLU A 444 18.20 45.92 -8.29
CA GLU A 444 18.68 46.31 -6.96
C GLU A 444 18.70 45.14 -5.96
N LEU A 445 17.63 44.34 -5.91
CA LEU A 445 17.39 43.31 -4.90
C LEU A 445 17.68 41.90 -5.40
N GLY A 446 17.81 41.72 -6.71
CA GLY A 446 17.82 40.43 -7.38
C GLY A 446 16.42 39.93 -7.75
N LEU A 447 16.38 38.94 -8.64
CA LEU A 447 15.14 38.50 -9.29
C LEU A 447 14.12 37.92 -8.29
N ILE A 448 14.52 36.99 -7.42
CA ILE A 448 13.59 36.31 -6.50
C ILE A 448 12.97 37.27 -5.47
N PRO A 449 13.75 38.11 -4.75
CA PRO A 449 13.16 39.07 -3.81
C PRO A 449 12.23 40.08 -4.48
N ALA A 450 12.58 40.57 -5.67
CA ALA A 450 11.73 41.50 -6.43
C ALA A 450 10.42 40.85 -6.88
N MET A 451 10.46 39.61 -7.39
CA MET A 451 9.26 38.83 -7.70
C MET A 451 8.39 38.59 -6.46
N SER A 452 9.00 38.27 -5.31
CA SER A 452 8.27 38.09 -4.05
C SER A 452 7.53 39.36 -3.62
N LYS A 453 8.18 40.52 -3.77
CA LYS A 453 7.58 41.83 -3.48
C LYS A 453 6.42 42.13 -4.42
N ASP A 454 6.59 41.93 -5.73
CA ASP A 454 5.51 42.13 -6.71
C ASP A 454 4.33 41.20 -6.43
N LEU A 455 4.59 39.91 -6.17
CA LEU A 455 3.57 38.91 -5.87
C LEU A 455 2.70 39.31 -4.65
N GLN A 456 3.31 39.87 -3.60
CA GLN A 456 2.61 40.37 -2.42
C GLN A 456 1.71 41.58 -2.74
N THR A 457 2.11 42.44 -3.67
CA THR A 457 1.32 43.63 -4.05
C THR A 457 0.10 43.30 -4.90
N ILE A 458 0.18 42.25 -5.73
CA ILE A 458 -0.94 41.80 -6.58
C ILE A 458 -1.87 40.82 -5.86
N HIS A 459 -1.52 40.36 -4.66
CA HIS A 459 -2.30 39.36 -3.93
C HIS A 459 -3.66 39.93 -3.53
N THR A 460 -4.72 39.40 -4.13
CA THR A 460 -6.10 39.76 -3.78
C THR A 460 -6.56 38.93 -2.57
N PRO A 461 -7.35 39.49 -1.63
CA PRO A 461 -7.92 38.73 -0.51
C PRO A 461 -8.85 37.61 -0.98
N GLU A 462 -9.48 37.80 -2.14
CA GLU A 462 -10.33 36.81 -2.79
C GLU A 462 -9.49 35.61 -3.24
N HIS A 463 -9.69 34.47 -2.59
CA HIS A 463 -9.04 33.23 -2.96
C HIS A 463 -10.03 32.07 -2.84
N CYS A 464 -9.96 31.13 -3.80
CA CYS A 464 -10.69 29.87 -3.76
C CYS A 464 -9.70 28.73 -3.97
N ASN A 465 -9.17 28.21 -2.87
CA ASN A 465 -8.24 27.10 -2.84
C ASN A 465 -9.00 25.79 -2.62
N ARG A 466 -8.64 24.79 -3.42
CA ARG A 466 -9.05 23.41 -3.23
C ARG A 466 -7.81 22.62 -2.85
N LEU A 467 -7.97 21.65 -1.97
CA LEU A 467 -6.96 20.68 -1.65
C LEU A 467 -7.64 19.33 -1.75
N ILE A 468 -7.10 18.49 -2.64
CA ILE A 468 -7.60 17.14 -2.87
C ILE A 468 -6.54 16.22 -2.30
N LEU A 469 -6.89 15.45 -1.28
CA LEU A 469 -6.00 14.48 -0.65
C LEU A 469 -6.54 13.08 -0.88
N PRO A 470 -5.68 12.07 -1.08
CA PRO A 470 -6.12 10.68 -1.11
C PRO A 470 -6.77 10.32 0.24
N SER A 471 -7.97 9.72 0.19
CA SER A 471 -8.69 9.33 1.41
C SER A 471 -7.90 8.24 2.15
N SER A 472 -7.46 8.49 3.39
CA SER A 472 -6.66 7.53 4.14
C SER A 472 -7.44 6.59 5.07
N ASN A 473 -8.69 6.87 5.47
CA ASN A 473 -9.50 5.93 6.27
C ASN A 473 -10.99 6.32 6.25
N GLY A 474 -11.92 5.35 6.21
CA GLY A 474 -13.34 5.61 6.44
C GLY A 474 -14.30 4.47 6.07
N THR A 475 -15.53 4.55 6.60
CA THR A 475 -16.66 3.60 6.52
C THR A 475 -17.36 3.52 5.15
N ILE A 476 -16.90 4.29 4.17
CA ILE A 476 -17.47 4.36 2.81
C ILE A 476 -16.68 3.41 1.90
N PRO A 477 -17.34 2.60 1.04
CA PRO A 477 -16.68 1.64 0.16
C PRO A 477 -15.53 2.27 -0.63
N GLU A 478 -14.35 1.63 -0.60
CA GLU A 478 -13.15 2.13 -1.28
C GLU A 478 -13.16 1.92 -2.80
N LYS A 479 -13.99 1.00 -3.29
CA LYS A 479 -14.17 0.73 -4.72
C LYS A 479 -15.61 1.05 -5.09
N VAL A 480 -15.82 2.21 -5.72
CA VAL A 480 -17.06 2.54 -6.45
C VAL A 480 -16.74 2.40 -7.93
N VAL A 481 -17.65 1.83 -8.71
CA VAL A 481 -17.49 1.79 -10.17
C VAL A 481 -18.24 2.94 -10.79
N CYS A 482 -17.65 3.57 -11.81
CA CYS A 482 -18.29 4.60 -12.58
C CYS A 482 -19.54 4.03 -13.25
N SER A 483 -20.69 4.66 -13.06
CA SER A 483 -21.96 4.22 -13.64
C SER A 483 -22.00 4.31 -15.17
N GLU A 484 -21.11 5.08 -15.78
CA GLU A 484 -21.07 5.28 -17.23
C GLU A 484 -20.08 4.34 -17.93
N CYS A 485 -18.85 4.23 -17.41
CA CYS A 485 -17.79 3.45 -18.07
C CYS A 485 -17.42 2.16 -17.33
N GLY A 486 -17.96 1.91 -16.14
CA GLY A 486 -17.66 0.72 -15.33
C GLY A 486 -16.27 0.70 -14.68
N SER A 487 -15.42 1.68 -14.97
CA SER A 487 -14.08 1.80 -14.37
C SER A 487 -14.16 2.07 -12.87
N ALA A 488 -13.18 1.55 -12.10
CA ALA A 488 -13.07 1.88 -10.68
C ALA A 488 -12.82 3.39 -10.50
N MET A 489 -13.58 4.01 -9.61
CA MET A 489 -13.45 5.41 -9.21
C MET A 489 -12.47 5.52 -8.03
N GLU A 490 -11.66 6.57 -8.06
CA GLU A 490 -10.75 6.92 -6.98
C GLU A 490 -11.46 7.74 -5.89
N LYS A 491 -11.04 7.54 -4.63
CA LYS A 491 -11.64 8.21 -3.46
C LYS A 491 -10.71 9.31 -2.93
N PHE A 492 -11.20 10.53 -2.93
CA PHE A 492 -10.48 11.70 -2.41
C PHE A 492 -11.26 12.42 -1.31
N ILE A 493 -10.53 13.09 -0.42
CA ILE A 493 -11.06 14.09 0.51
C ILE A 493 -10.75 15.45 -0.08
N MET A 494 -11.78 16.28 -0.23
CA MET A 494 -11.64 17.64 -0.74
C MET A 494 -11.88 18.66 0.38
N TYR A 495 -10.86 19.48 0.63
CA TYR A 495 -10.96 20.68 1.45
C TYR A 495 -11.09 21.87 0.51
N ARG A 496 -12.02 22.79 0.82
CA ARG A 496 -12.25 23.99 0.03
C ARG A 496 -12.24 25.21 0.95
N CYS A 497 -11.39 26.18 0.63
CA CYS A 497 -11.34 27.48 1.27
C CYS A 497 -11.65 28.52 0.20
N CYS A 498 -12.86 29.10 0.24
CA CYS A 498 -13.25 30.18 -0.65
C CYS A 498 -13.85 31.31 0.17
N THR A 499 -13.37 32.52 -0.07
CA THR A 499 -14.02 33.75 0.39
C THR A 499 -15.00 34.17 -0.68
N ASP A 500 -16.29 34.22 -0.34
CA ASP A 500 -17.38 34.65 -1.22
C ASP A 500 -17.29 36.13 -1.60
#